data_AF-A0A958JJI8-F1
#
_entry.id   AF-A0A958JJI8-F1
#
_cell.length_a   1.000
_cell.length_b   1.000
_cell.length_c   1.000
_cell.angle_alpha   90.00
_cell.angle_beta   90.00
_cell.angle_gamma   90.00
#
_symmetry.space_group_name_H-M   'P 1'
#
loop_
_entity.id
_entity.type
_entity.pdbx_description
1 polymer ?
#
loop_
_entity_poly.entity_id
_entity_poly.type
_entity_poly.pdbx_seq_one_letter_code
_entity_poly.pdbx_strand_id
1 'polypeptide(L)'
;MSKAVSDLDNQKVEIFLQTPLFQIRYMKDGEEKSFLENTVRVSGTIEKSHEAGLILQVEEMSNLKERLRDFPFQTIFLPFSKIDFMVLK
;
A
#
# COMPACT_ATOMS: atom_id res chain seq x y z
N MET A 1 -16.82 -19.29 -4.59
CA MET A 1 -16.18 -17.95 -4.65
C MET A 1 -17.29 -16.92 -4.76
N SER A 2 -17.39 -16.00 -3.79
CA SER A 2 -18.41 -14.94 -3.81
C SER A 2 -18.15 -13.98 -4.97
N LYS A 3 -19.16 -13.73 -5.83
CA LYS A 3 -19.09 -12.79 -6.97
C LYS A 3 -18.52 -11.40 -6.60
N ALA A 4 -18.82 -10.93 -5.38
CA ALA A 4 -18.43 -9.60 -4.93
C ALA A 4 -16.91 -9.44 -4.73
N VAL A 5 -16.15 -10.54 -4.61
CA VAL A 5 -14.69 -10.48 -4.43
C VAL A 5 -14.01 -10.28 -5.79
N SER A 6 -14.41 -11.02 -6.83
CA SER A 6 -13.84 -10.90 -8.19
C SER A 6 -14.11 -9.56 -8.90
N ASP A 7 -15.08 -8.78 -8.43
CA ASP A 7 -15.48 -7.52 -9.06
C ASP A 7 -14.43 -6.38 -8.89
N LEU A 8 -13.41 -6.60 -8.06
CA LEU A 8 -12.35 -5.62 -7.78
C LEU A 8 -11.12 -5.78 -8.68
N ASP A 9 -11.04 -6.84 -9.46
CA ASP A 9 -9.88 -7.11 -10.32
C ASP A 9 -9.72 -5.98 -11.36
N ASN A 10 -8.47 -5.55 -11.57
CA ASN A 10 -8.05 -4.44 -12.42
C ASN A 10 -8.54 -3.04 -12.01
N GLN A 11 -9.08 -2.87 -10.80
CA GLN A 11 -9.43 -1.55 -10.29
C GLN A 11 -8.21 -0.82 -9.72
N LYS A 12 -8.14 0.49 -9.93
CA LYS A 12 -7.16 1.34 -9.27
C LYS A 12 -7.63 1.63 -7.85
N VAL A 13 -6.70 1.55 -6.91
CA VAL A 13 -6.99 1.78 -5.49
C VAL A 13 -5.93 2.60 -4.79
N GLU A 14 -6.35 3.26 -3.73
CA GLU A 14 -5.48 3.74 -2.66
C GLU A 14 -5.83 3.00 -1.36
N ILE A 15 -4.82 2.32 -0.80
CA ILE A 15 -4.93 1.56 0.44
C ILE A 15 -4.13 2.28 1.52
N PHE A 16 -4.70 2.40 2.71
CA PHE A 16 -4.06 3.03 3.84
C PHE A 16 -3.88 2.01 4.97
N LEU A 17 -2.66 1.98 5.49
CA LEU A 17 -2.20 1.02 6.48
C LEU A 17 -1.67 1.79 7.70
N GLN A 18 -2.33 1.66 8.84
CA GLN A 18 -1.84 2.16 10.11
C GLN A 18 -0.76 1.23 10.64
N THR A 19 0.45 1.75 10.71
CA THR A 19 1.65 1.01 11.08
C THR A 19 2.33 1.69 12.28
N PRO A 20 1.80 1.51 13.50
CA PRO A 20 2.22 2.25 14.70
C PRO A 20 3.69 2.05 15.10
N LEU A 21 4.37 1.03 14.57
CA LEU A 21 5.78 0.72 14.85
C LEU A 21 6.65 0.67 13.57
N PHE A 22 6.12 1.07 12.41
CA PHE A 22 6.90 1.03 11.17
C PHE A 22 7.66 2.34 11.01
N GLN A 23 8.98 2.22 11.04
CA GLN A 23 9.90 3.34 10.83
C GLN A 23 10.48 3.20 9.42
N ILE A 24 10.11 4.10 8.51
CA ILE A 24 10.77 4.17 7.21
C ILE A 24 12.08 4.90 7.41
N ARG A 25 13.16 4.23 7.02
CA ARG A 25 14.51 4.78 6.96
C ARG A 25 14.89 4.95 5.50
N TYR A 26 15.24 6.15 5.10
CA TYR A 26 15.76 6.40 3.76
C TYR A 26 16.96 7.34 3.81
N MET A 27 17.82 7.21 2.80
CA MET A 27 19.00 8.05 2.62
C MET A 27 18.66 9.16 1.64
N LYS A 28 18.82 10.42 2.06
CA LYS A 28 18.70 11.58 1.17
C LYS A 28 19.82 12.56 1.49
N ASP A 29 20.56 12.96 0.46
CA ASP A 29 21.71 13.86 0.57
C ASP A 29 22.80 13.37 1.54
N GLY A 30 22.92 12.05 1.73
CA GLY A 30 23.92 11.44 2.61
C GLY A 30 23.50 11.35 4.09
N GLU A 31 22.31 11.83 4.46
CA GLU A 31 21.77 11.73 5.81
C GLU A 31 20.67 10.66 5.88
N GLU A 32 20.74 9.81 6.92
CA GLU A 32 19.67 8.86 7.24
C GLU A 32 18.52 9.64 7.90
N LYS A 33 17.38 9.71 7.21
CA LYS A 33 16.16 10.28 7.77
C LYS A 33 15.21 9.16 8.19
N SER A 34 14.78 9.24 9.44
CA SER A 34 13.81 8.34 10.02
C SER A 34 12.51 9.08 10.27
N PHE A 35 11.42 8.60 9.69
CA PHE A 35 10.09 9.13 9.97
C PHE A 35 9.30 8.11 10.77
N LEU A 36 8.77 8.55 11.91
CA LEU A 36 7.67 7.89 12.59
C LEU A 36 6.38 8.43 12.00
N GLU A 37 5.98 7.87 10.85
CA GLU A 37 4.65 8.10 10.30
C GLU A 37 3.85 6.83 10.46
N ASN A 38 2.74 6.94 11.19
CA ASN A 38 1.94 5.79 11.54
C ASN A 38 1.00 5.36 10.41
N THR A 39 1.03 6.02 9.24
CA THR A 39 0.15 5.66 8.12
C THR A 39 0.92 5.61 6.82
N VAL A 40 0.89 4.44 6.17
CA VAL A 40 1.42 4.22 4.83
C VAL A 40 0.25 4.19 3.86
N ARG A 41 0.34 4.99 2.79
CA ARG A 41 -0.57 4.97 1.65
C ARG A 41 0.09 4.18 0.52
N VAL A 42 -0.62 3.20 -0.02
CA VAL A 42 -0.21 2.41 -1.17
C VAL A 42 -1.21 2.64 -2.30
N SER A 43 -0.75 3.19 -3.41
CA SER A 43 -1.52 3.36 -4.63
C SER A 43 -1.12 2.28 -5.63
N GLY A 44 -2.10 1.68 -6.29
CA GLY A 44 -1.81 0.64 -7.28
C GLY A 44 -3.04 0.12 -7.99
N THR A 45 -2.84 -0.93 -8.77
CA THR A 45 -3.91 -1.65 -9.45
C THR A 45 -4.07 -3.03 -8.81
N ILE A 46 -5.31 -3.44 -8.53
CA ILE A 46 -5.61 -4.79 -8.04
C ILE A 46 -5.36 -5.76 -9.18
N GLU A 47 -4.30 -6.55 -9.09
CA GLU A 47 -4.02 -7.62 -10.06
C GLU A 47 -5.02 -8.76 -9.86
N LYS A 48 -5.30 -9.07 -8.59
CA LYS A 48 -6.22 -10.14 -8.22
C LYS A 48 -6.74 -9.95 -6.80
N SER A 49 -8.04 -10.13 -6.62
CA SER A 49 -8.62 -10.27 -5.29
C SER A 49 -8.71 -11.75 -4.88
N HIS A 50 -8.51 -11.98 -3.60
CA HIS A 50 -8.68 -13.28 -2.96
C HIS A 50 -9.51 -13.11 -1.69
N GLU A 51 -10.01 -14.21 -1.14
CA GLU A 51 -10.83 -14.17 0.08
C GLU A 51 -10.08 -13.59 1.30
N ALA A 52 -8.74 -13.69 1.32
CA ALA A 52 -7.91 -13.20 2.41
C ALA A 52 -7.37 -11.77 2.21
N GLY A 53 -7.45 -11.21 1.00
CA GLY A 53 -6.82 -9.93 0.69
C GLY A 53 -6.67 -9.64 -0.80
N LEU A 54 -5.78 -8.70 -1.11
CA LEU A 54 -5.56 -8.19 -2.47
C LEU A 54 -4.12 -8.41 -2.90
N ILE A 55 -3.92 -8.88 -4.12
CA ILE A 55 -2.65 -8.80 -4.82
C ILE A 55 -2.67 -7.49 -5.60
N LEU A 56 -1.76 -6.58 -5.23
CA LEU A 56 -1.70 -5.23 -5.75
C LEU A 56 -0.40 -5.02 -6.52
N GLN A 57 -0.50 -4.57 -7.77
CA GLN A 57 0.63 -3.98 -8.48
C GLN A 57 0.80 -2.53 -8.01
N VAL A 58 1.92 -2.25 -7.35
CA VAL A 58 2.20 -0.96 -6.71
C VAL A 58 2.65 0.06 -7.75
N GLU A 59 1.98 1.21 -7.78
CA GLU A 59 2.34 2.35 -8.64
C GLU A 59 3.05 3.45 -7.83
N GLU A 60 2.60 3.71 -6.60
CA GLU A 60 3.17 4.71 -5.70
C GLU A 60 2.98 4.22 -4.25
N MET A 61 3.95 4.45 -3.38
CA MET A 61 3.75 4.28 -1.93
C MET A 61 4.32 5.49 -1.22
N SER A 62 3.58 6.03 -0.26
CA SER A 62 3.97 7.25 0.44
C SER A 62 3.57 7.18 1.89
N ASN A 63 4.27 7.92 2.75
CA ASN A 63 3.66 8.30 4.01
C ASN A 63 2.76 9.54 3.75
N LEU A 64 1.99 10.01 4.73
CA LEU A 64 1.06 11.13 4.53
C LEU A 64 1.79 12.46 4.31
N LYS A 65 3.06 12.60 4.75
CA LYS A 65 3.85 13.82 4.61
C LYS A 65 4.84 13.83 3.44
N GLU A 66 5.21 12.68 2.90
CA GLU A 66 6.29 12.49 1.93
C GLU A 66 5.96 11.37 0.95
N ARG A 67 6.05 11.73 -0.35
CA ARG A 67 5.98 10.77 -1.45
C ARG A 67 7.32 10.07 -1.62
N LEU A 68 7.35 8.78 -1.38
CA LEU A 68 8.51 7.94 -1.69
C LEU A 68 8.30 7.40 -3.11
N ARG A 69 9.22 7.74 -4.02
CA ARG A 69 9.09 7.33 -5.43
C ARG A 69 9.76 6.00 -5.73
N ASP A 70 10.69 5.56 -4.88
CA ASP A 70 11.50 4.37 -5.12
C ASP A 70 11.23 3.31 -4.05
N PHE A 71 10.20 2.50 -4.28
CA PHE A 71 9.93 1.31 -3.46
C PHE A 71 10.47 0.05 -4.16
N PRO A 72 11.09 -0.88 -3.43
CA PRO A 72 11.74 -2.05 -4.02
C PRO A 72 10.76 -3.15 -4.49
N PHE A 73 9.45 -2.97 -4.29
CA PHE A 73 8.44 -4.00 -4.58
C PHE A 73 7.49 -3.53 -5.68
N GLN A 74 7.38 -4.31 -6.75
CA GLN A 74 6.43 -4.06 -7.86
C GLN A 74 5.02 -4.61 -7.56
N THR A 75 4.95 -5.70 -6.81
CA THR A 75 3.69 -6.37 -6.42
C THR A 75 3.72 -6.70 -4.94
N ILE A 76 2.61 -6.50 -4.25
CA ILE A 76 2.44 -6.83 -2.83
C ILE A 76 1.14 -7.58 -2.59
N PHE A 77 1.14 -8.45 -1.59
CA PHE A 77 -0.10 -9.01 -1.04
C PHE A 77 -0.51 -8.22 0.21
N LEU A 78 -1.73 -7.70 0.22
CA LEU A 78 -2.30 -6.95 1.33
C LEU A 78 -3.49 -7.71 1.92
N PRO A 79 -3.33 -8.33 3.11
CA PRO A 79 -4.42 -8.96 3.81
C PRO A 79 -5.49 -7.94 4.22
N PHE A 80 -6.78 -8.28 4.07
CA PHE A 80 -7.86 -7.36 4.48
C PHE A 80 -7.80 -6.97 5.96
N SER A 81 -7.29 -7.86 6.83
CA SER A 81 -7.09 -7.60 8.26
C SER A 81 -6.04 -6.52 8.57
N LYS A 82 -5.28 -6.09 7.57
CA LYS A 82 -4.28 -5.02 7.68
C LYS A 82 -4.69 -3.73 6.97
N ILE A 83 -5.77 -3.77 6.20
CA ILE A 83 -6.28 -2.62 5.47
C ILE A 83 -7.22 -1.85 6.42
N ASP A 84 -6.82 -0.66 6.84
CA ASP A 84 -7.69 0.19 7.65
C ASP A 84 -8.78 0.81 6.79
N PHE A 85 -8.41 1.32 5.62
CA PHE A 85 -9.37 1.76 4.61
C PHE A 85 -8.81 1.67 3.19
N MET A 86 -9.73 1.54 2.23
CA MET A 86 -9.43 1.46 0.80
C MET A 86 -10.36 2.38 0.03
N VAL A 87 -9.80 3.15 -0.90
CA VAL A 87 -10.53 4.01 -1.82
C VAL A 87 -10.40 3.44 -3.23
N LEU A 88 -11.54 3.12 -3.86
CA LEU A 88 -11.62 2.72 -5.27
C LEU A 88 -11.61 3.97 -6.15
N LYS A 89 -10.84 3.96 -7.23
CA LYS A 89 -10.69 5.08 -8.18
C LYS A 89 -11.21 4.73 -9.57
#